data_AF-A0A6P1BQ55-F1
#
_entry.id   AF-A0A6P1BQ55-F1
#
_cell.length_a   1.000
_cell.length_b   1.000
_cell.length_c   1.000
_cell.angle_alpha   90.00
_cell.angle_beta   90.00
_cell.angle_gamma   90.00
#
_symmetry.space_group_name_H-M   'P 1'
#
loop_
_entity.id
_entity.type
_entity.pdbx_description
1 polymer ?
#
loop_
_entity_poly.entity_id
_entity_poly.type
_entity_poly.pdbx_seq_one_letter_code
_entity_poly.pdbx_strand_id
1 'polypeptide(L)'
;MTAEARKAVLESGDWLTAAEIARLTGLSVHHPSAQPNKWRKEGQIFAIRHLNIDHFPRYALDPAVGYYPFKSMVQVLRTFQGKKDDWNLAYWFASVNSFLGGKRPQDVLATQPERVLKAAEDEVAGVLHG
;
A
#
# COMPACT_ATOMS: atom_id res chain seq x y z
N MET A 1 10.57 -12.11 -8.86
CA MET A 1 10.64 -10.64 -9.04
C MET A 1 12.08 -10.21 -9.22
N THR A 2 12.40 -9.59 -10.35
CA THR A 2 13.74 -9.09 -10.69
C THR A 2 14.04 -7.78 -9.94
N ALA A 3 15.32 -7.46 -9.69
CA ALA A 3 15.72 -6.24 -9.00
C ALA A 3 15.26 -4.96 -9.72
N GLU A 4 15.13 -5.00 -11.05
CA GLU A 4 14.65 -3.88 -11.87
C GLU A 4 13.18 -3.55 -11.62
N ALA A 5 12.31 -4.57 -11.49
CA ALA A 5 10.90 -4.35 -11.17
C ALA A 5 10.73 -3.72 -9.78
N ARG A 6 11.57 -4.11 -8.81
CA ARG A 6 11.59 -3.51 -7.47
C ARG A 6 11.99 -2.04 -7.51
N LYS A 7 13.00 -1.72 -8.32
CA LYS A 7 13.47 -0.34 -8.50
C LYS A 7 12.43 0.51 -9.21
N ALA A 8 11.80 0.00 -10.26
CA ALA A 8 10.72 0.69 -10.97
C ALA A 8 9.53 1.01 -10.04
N VAL A 9 9.15 0.10 -9.14
CA VAL A 9 8.10 0.36 -8.14
C VAL A 9 8.50 1.49 -7.18
N LEU A 10 9.76 1.51 -6.73
CA LEU A 10 10.30 2.55 -5.86
C LEU A 10 10.42 3.91 -6.57
N GLU A 11 10.86 3.92 -7.83
CA GLU A 11 11.03 5.14 -8.63
C GLU A 11 9.69 5.69 -9.15
N SER A 12 8.66 4.85 -9.28
CA SER A 12 7.34 5.22 -9.81
C SER A 12 6.33 5.62 -8.72
N GLY A 13 6.67 5.45 -7.44
CA GLY A 13 5.74 5.64 -6.33
C GLY A 13 6.20 6.64 -5.29
N ASP A 14 5.26 7.46 -4.79
CA ASP A 14 5.41 8.23 -3.56
C ASP A 14 5.58 7.28 -2.35
N TRP A 15 6.78 6.79 -2.11
CA TRP A 15 7.13 6.01 -0.93
C TRP A 15 7.69 6.91 0.17
N LEU A 16 7.25 6.68 1.39
CA LEU A 16 7.66 7.42 2.58
C LEU A 16 8.26 6.48 3.60
N THR A 17 9.30 6.92 4.29
CA THR A 17 9.84 6.23 5.46
C THR A 17 8.92 6.42 6.68
N ALA A 18 9.06 5.55 7.69
CA ALA A 18 8.32 5.71 8.95
C ALA A 18 8.52 7.09 9.59
N ALA A 19 9.73 7.66 9.47
CA ALA A 19 10.05 8.99 9.96
C ALA A 19 9.28 10.09 9.23
N GLU A 20 9.13 9.98 7.91
CA GLU A 20 8.34 10.93 7.12
C GLU A 20 6.85 10.82 7.43
N ILE A 21 6.31 9.60 7.59
CA ILE A 21 4.92 9.41 8.01
C ILE A 21 4.65 10.07 9.37
N ALA A 22 5.53 9.85 10.35
CA ALA A 22 5.40 10.50 11.66
C ALA A 22 5.42 12.02 11.56
N ARG A 23 6.28 12.56 10.68
CA ARG A 23 6.36 14.00 10.44
C ARG A 23 5.11 14.55 9.74
N LEU A 24 4.51 13.81 8.81
CA LEU A 24 3.28 14.20 8.10
C LEU A 24 2.04 14.14 8.98
N THR A 25 1.95 13.08 9.80
CA THR A 25 0.83 12.87 10.73
C THR A 25 0.94 13.74 11.99
N GLY A 26 2.13 14.31 12.25
CA GLY A 26 2.43 15.01 13.49
C GLY A 26 2.49 14.07 14.72
N LEU A 27 2.44 12.75 14.50
CA LEU A 27 2.31 11.77 15.55
C LEU A 27 3.68 11.42 16.12
N SER A 28 3.91 11.91 17.34
CA SER A 28 5.08 11.62 18.20
C SER A 28 6.44 11.89 17.56
N VAL A 29 6.93 13.11 17.74
CA VAL A 29 8.32 13.51 17.50
C VAL A 29 9.32 12.62 18.25
N HIS A 30 8.91 12.08 19.41
CA HIS A 30 9.75 11.22 20.24
C HIS A 30 9.91 9.79 19.70
N HIS A 31 8.86 9.15 19.19
CA HIS A 31 8.90 7.78 18.66
C HIS A 31 8.27 7.68 17.26
N PRO A 32 8.91 8.28 16.25
CA PRO A 32 8.35 8.38 14.90
C PRO A 32 8.07 7.00 14.25
N SER A 33 8.81 5.96 14.65
CA SER A 33 8.63 4.62 14.10
C SER A 33 7.59 3.77 14.83
N ALA A 34 7.03 4.21 15.97
CA ALA A 34 6.11 3.37 16.76
C ALA A 34 4.75 3.21 16.07
N GLN A 35 4.21 4.31 15.53
CA GLN A 35 2.87 4.33 14.95
C GLN A 35 2.79 3.66 13.58
N PRO A 36 3.68 3.93 12.61
CA PRO A 36 3.72 3.20 11.35
C PRO A 36 3.95 1.70 11.55
N ASN A 37 4.79 1.32 12.53
CA ASN A 37 4.97 -0.09 12.87
C ASN A 37 3.71 -0.72 13.46
N LYS A 38 2.95 0.02 14.27
CA LYS A 38 1.66 -0.45 14.78
C LYS A 38 0.67 -0.68 13.64
N TRP A 39 0.53 0.28 12.73
CA TRP A 39 -0.34 0.14 11.56
C TRP A 39 0.05 -1.03 10.67
N ARG A 40 1.36 -1.25 10.46
CA ARG A 40 1.87 -2.43 9.75
C ARG A 40 1.49 -3.72 10.46
N LYS A 41 1.69 -3.80 11.78
CA LYS A 41 1.32 -4.99 12.59
C LYS A 41 -0.18 -5.24 12.60
N GLU A 42 -1.00 -4.20 12.57
CA GLU A 42 -2.46 -4.29 12.51
C GLU A 42 -2.98 -4.57 11.09
N GLY A 43 -2.11 -4.67 10.07
CA GLY A 43 -2.50 -4.89 8.68
C GLY A 43 -3.22 -3.70 8.06
N GLN A 44 -3.05 -2.50 8.62
CA GLN A 44 -3.69 -1.28 8.13
C GLN A 44 -2.95 -0.68 6.93
N ILE A 45 -1.63 -0.85 6.90
CA ILE A 45 -0.74 -0.43 5.82
C ILE A 45 0.32 -1.51 5.62
N PHE A 46 0.84 -1.61 4.40
CA PHE A 46 1.97 -2.49 4.10
C PHE A 46 3.26 -1.68 3.93
N ALA A 47 4.40 -2.33 4.09
CA ALA A 47 5.70 -1.70 3.88
C ALA A 47 6.59 -2.61 3.06
N ILE A 48 7.24 -2.05 2.04
CA ILE A 48 8.28 -2.77 1.32
C ILE A 48 9.62 -2.52 2.00
N ARG A 49 10.30 -3.59 2.37
CA ARG A 49 11.65 -3.50 2.92
C ARG A 49 12.65 -3.45 1.78
N HIS A 50 13.30 -2.31 1.60
CA HIS A 50 14.35 -2.10 0.61
C HIS A 50 15.61 -1.59 1.30
N LEU A 51 16.75 -2.25 1.07
CA LEU A 51 18.05 -1.88 1.67
C LEU A 51 17.98 -1.67 3.20
N ASN A 52 17.25 -2.55 3.90
CA ASN A 52 17.05 -2.49 5.35
C ASN A 52 16.21 -1.29 5.85
N ILE A 53 15.56 -0.57 4.94
CA ILE A 53 14.65 0.54 5.22
C ILE A 53 13.23 0.15 4.82
N ASP A 54 12.29 0.32 5.76
CA ASP A 54 10.86 0.10 5.51
C ASP A 54 10.26 1.33 4.81
N HIS A 55 9.74 1.11 3.60
CA HIS A 55 9.11 2.11 2.76
C HIS A 55 7.61 1.87 2.71
N PHE A 56 6.85 2.89 3.04
CA PHE A 56 5.40 2.86 3.13
C PHE A 56 4.78 3.68 2.01
N PRO A 57 3.67 3.23 1.41
CA PRO A 57 3.02 3.96 0.31
C PRO A 57 2.30 5.22 0.81
N ARG A 58 2.65 6.40 0.29
CA ARG A 58 1.98 7.67 0.62
C ARG A 58 0.51 7.68 0.23
N TYR A 59 0.18 7.08 -0.91
CA TYR A 59 -1.19 7.00 -1.41
C TYR A 59 -2.12 6.15 -0.53
N ALA A 60 -1.56 5.31 0.35
CA ALA A 60 -2.34 4.56 1.32
C ALA A 60 -2.80 5.40 2.52
N LEU A 61 -2.23 6.60 2.67
CA LEU A 61 -2.53 7.53 3.74
C LEU A 61 -3.49 8.60 3.22
N ASP A 62 -4.50 8.89 4.01
CA ASP A 62 -5.52 9.87 3.68
C ASP A 62 -5.13 11.25 4.24
N PRO A 63 -4.73 12.21 3.39
CA PRO A 63 -4.37 13.55 3.85
C PRO A 63 -5.56 14.31 4.46
N ALA A 64 -6.81 13.96 4.14
CA ALA A 64 -7.99 14.64 4.65
C ALA A 64 -8.26 14.36 6.14
N VAL A 65 -7.80 13.21 6.65
CA VAL A 65 -7.94 12.83 8.07
C VAL A 65 -6.63 12.88 8.85
N GLY A 66 -5.60 13.55 8.31
CA GLY A 66 -4.30 13.67 8.98
C GLY A 66 -3.33 12.52 8.67
N TYR A 67 -3.33 12.02 7.44
CA TYR A 67 -2.46 10.95 6.95
C TYR A 67 -2.66 9.61 7.68
N TYR A 68 -3.91 9.24 7.98
CA TYR A 68 -4.24 7.92 8.50
C TYR A 68 -4.49 6.91 7.36
N PRO A 69 -4.23 5.60 7.57
CA PRO A 69 -4.47 4.60 6.54
C PRO A 69 -5.94 4.54 6.11
N PHE A 70 -6.22 4.45 4.81
CA PHE A 70 -7.58 4.29 4.31
C PHE A 70 -8.20 2.98 4.84
N LYS A 71 -9.45 3.04 5.32
CA LYS A 71 -10.19 1.83 5.73
C LYS A 71 -10.23 0.76 4.63
N SER A 72 -10.40 1.19 3.38
CA SER A 72 -10.40 0.27 2.24
C SER A 72 -9.02 -0.29 1.91
N MET A 73 -7.93 0.42 2.23
CA MET A 73 -6.59 -0.17 2.17
C MET A 73 -6.49 -1.36 3.12
N VAL A 74 -6.99 -1.22 4.35
CA VAL A 74 -7.02 -2.33 5.33
C VAL A 74 -7.80 -3.53 4.78
N GLN A 75 -8.93 -3.29 4.14
CA GLN A 75 -9.74 -4.35 3.53
C GLN A 75 -9.00 -5.04 2.37
N VAL A 76 -8.39 -4.26 1.47
CA VAL A 76 -7.58 -4.80 0.35
C VAL A 76 -6.42 -5.64 0.88
N LEU A 77 -5.70 -5.14 1.88
CA LEU A 77 -4.60 -5.87 2.51
C LEU A 77 -5.08 -7.17 3.15
N ARG A 78 -6.23 -7.15 3.82
CA ARG A 78 -6.85 -8.36 4.39
C ARG A 78 -7.21 -9.37 3.29
N THR A 79 -7.71 -8.93 2.15
CA THR A 79 -8.02 -9.80 1.00
C THR A 79 -6.76 -10.49 0.45
N PHE A 80 -5.65 -9.74 0.37
CA PHE A 80 -4.35 -10.28 -0.06
C PHE A 80 -3.55 -10.96 1.06
N GLN A 81 -4.01 -10.90 2.31
CA GLN A 81 -3.28 -11.39 3.47
C GLN A 81 -3.07 -12.91 3.36
N GLY A 82 -1.81 -13.34 3.36
CA GLY A 82 -1.43 -14.75 3.18
C GLY A 82 -1.52 -15.25 1.73
N LYS A 83 -1.82 -14.37 0.77
CA LYS A 83 -1.86 -14.67 -0.68
C LYS A 83 -0.72 -14.00 -1.46
N LYS A 84 -0.31 -12.78 -1.07
CA LYS A 84 0.76 -12.02 -1.72
C LYS A 84 1.71 -11.40 -0.69
N ASP A 85 3.00 -11.39 -1.01
CA ASP A 85 4.03 -10.64 -0.27
C ASP A 85 3.91 -9.12 -0.48
N ASP A 86 4.51 -8.33 0.41
CA ASP A 86 4.49 -6.85 0.36
C ASP A 86 4.96 -6.29 -0.99
N TRP A 87 5.97 -6.93 -1.60
CA TRP A 87 6.47 -6.53 -2.93
C TRP A 87 5.47 -6.81 -4.06
N ASN A 88 4.76 -7.95 -3.99
CA ASN A 88 3.73 -8.30 -4.96
C ASN A 88 2.51 -7.37 -4.84
N LEU A 89 2.16 -6.99 -3.62
CA LEU A 89 1.18 -5.95 -3.32
C LEU A 89 1.60 -4.61 -3.95
N ALA A 90 2.81 -4.14 -3.66
CA ALA A 90 3.35 -2.91 -4.21
C ALA A 90 3.28 -2.88 -5.75
N TYR A 91 3.66 -4.00 -6.39
CA TYR A 91 3.60 -4.14 -7.83
C TYR A 91 2.16 -4.11 -8.35
N TRP A 92 1.22 -4.79 -7.69
CA TRP A 92 -0.19 -4.76 -8.08
C TRP A 92 -0.79 -3.36 -7.98
N PHE A 93 -0.44 -2.60 -6.94
CA PHE A 93 -0.86 -1.20 -6.79
C PHE A 93 -0.25 -0.26 -7.83
N ALA A 94 1.00 -0.50 -8.22
CA ALA A 94 1.71 0.27 -9.25
C ALA A 94 1.33 -0.14 -10.67
N SER A 95 0.82 -1.36 -10.87
CA SER A 95 0.42 -1.89 -12.17
C SER A 95 -0.97 -1.39 -12.56
N VAL A 96 -1.18 -1.22 -13.86
CA VAL A 96 -2.52 -0.92 -14.39
C VAL A 96 -3.44 -2.12 -14.19
N ASN A 97 -4.65 -1.85 -13.71
CA ASN A 97 -5.65 -2.88 -13.46
C ASN A 97 -6.80 -2.74 -14.46
N SER A 98 -7.05 -3.80 -15.24
CA SER A 98 -8.13 -3.85 -16.23
C SER A 98 -9.51 -3.65 -15.59
N PHE A 99 -9.72 -4.14 -14.37
CA PHE A 99 -10.96 -3.96 -13.60
C PHE A 99 -11.22 -2.48 -13.27
N LEU A 100 -10.16 -1.68 -13.14
CA LEU A 100 -10.24 -0.24 -12.90
C LEU A 100 -10.27 0.58 -14.20
N GLY A 101 -10.48 -0.07 -15.35
CA GLY A 101 -10.46 0.57 -16.66
C GLY A 101 -9.06 0.96 -17.12
N GLY A 102 -8.05 0.14 -16.77
CA GLY A 102 -6.64 0.41 -17.11
C GLY A 102 -5.96 1.44 -16.21
N LYS A 103 -6.57 1.78 -15.07
CA LYS A 103 -5.99 2.69 -14.07
C LYS A 103 -5.22 1.92 -13.00
N ARG A 104 -4.24 2.57 -12.39
CA ARG A 104 -3.48 2.00 -11.28
C ARG A 104 -4.31 2.05 -10.00
N PRO A 105 -4.39 0.96 -9.22
CA PRO A 105 -5.10 0.96 -7.95
C PRO A 105 -4.65 2.08 -6.99
N GLN A 106 -3.35 2.44 -6.99
CA GLN A 106 -2.83 3.53 -6.17
C GLN A 106 -3.44 4.92 -6.50
N ASP A 107 -3.76 5.19 -7.77
CA ASP A 107 -4.36 6.46 -8.20
C ASP A 107 -5.88 6.48 -7.92
N VAL A 108 -6.50 5.30 -7.98
CA VAL A 108 -7.95 5.15 -7.78
C VAL A 108 -8.31 5.08 -6.31
N LEU A 109 -7.42 4.60 -5.44
CA LEU A 109 -7.69 4.41 -4.02
C LEU A 109 -8.22 5.67 -3.32
N ALA A 110 -7.66 6.84 -3.66
CA ALA A 110 -8.07 8.11 -3.07
C ALA A 110 -9.46 8.60 -3.53
N THR A 111 -9.89 8.20 -4.73
CA THR A 111 -11.16 8.66 -5.32
C THR A 111 -12.28 7.63 -5.20
N GLN A 112 -11.97 6.36 -5.43
CA GLN A 112 -12.91 5.25 -5.51
C GLN A 112 -12.33 4.00 -4.84
N PRO A 113 -12.15 4.03 -3.51
CA PRO A 113 -11.53 2.95 -2.75
C PRO A 113 -12.32 1.63 -2.84
N GLU A 114 -13.65 1.68 -2.96
CA GLU A 114 -14.49 0.49 -3.11
C GLU A 114 -14.23 -0.28 -4.42
N ARG A 115 -13.87 0.44 -5.50
CA ARG A 115 -13.50 -0.23 -6.77
C ARG A 115 -12.18 -0.96 -6.64
N VAL A 116 -11.23 -0.38 -5.91
CA VAL A 116 -9.93 -1.03 -5.64
C VAL A 116 -10.12 -2.29 -4.82
N LEU A 117 -11.01 -2.28 -3.83
CA LEU A 117 -11.37 -3.47 -3.06
C LEU A 117 -11.94 -4.58 -3.95
N LYS A 118 -12.93 -4.26 -4.80
CA LYS A 118 -13.49 -5.25 -5.73
C LYS A 118 -12.46 -5.81 -6.69
N ALA A 119 -11.56 -4.96 -7.20
CA ALA A 119 -10.47 -5.40 -8.07
C ALA A 119 -9.50 -6.34 -7.35
N ALA A 120 -9.27 -6.13 -6.05
CA ALA A 120 -8.45 -7.01 -5.23
C ALA A 120 -9.14 -8.38 -5.00
N GLU A 121 -10.44 -8.39 -4.72
CA GLU A 121 -11.23 -9.62 -4.58
C GLU A 121 -11.24 -10.43 -5.89
N ASP A 122 -11.43 -9.76 -7.04
CA ASP A 122 -11.41 -10.37 -8.37
C ASP A 122 -10.03 -10.98 -8.69
N GLU A 123 -8.95 -10.26 -8.42
CA GLU A 123 -7.58 -10.77 -8.59
C GLU A 123 -7.33 -12.03 -7.74
N VAL A 124 -7.74 -12.02 -6.46
CA VAL A 124 -7.55 -13.19 -5.58
C VAL A 124 -8.41 -14.37 -6.03
N ALA A 125 -9.64 -14.11 -6.50
CA ALA A 125 -10.53 -15.14 -7.04
C ALA A 125 -9.98 -15.74 -8.35
N GLY A 126 -9.43 -14.90 -9.23
CA GLY A 126 -8.81 -15.30 -10.50
C GLY A 126 -7.52 -16.08 -10.32
N VAL A 127 -6.66 -15.70 -9.36
CA VAL A 127 -5.45 -16.47 -9.01
C VAL A 127 -5.80 -17.85 -8.46
N LEU A 128 -6.96 -18.02 -7.82
CA LEU A 128 -7.39 -19.30 -7.26
C LEU A 128 -7.98 -20.28 -8.29
N HIS A 129 -8.38 -19.78 -9.47
CA HIS A 129 -8.98 -20.57 -10.56
C HIS A 129 -7.98 -20.92 -11.68
N GLY A 130 -6.69 -20.65 -11.48
CA GLY A 130 -5.60 -20.93 -12.43
C GLY A 130 -4.77 -22.15 -12.06
#